data_AF-A0A8J4SEY1-F1
#
_entry.id   AF-A0A8J4SEY1-F1
#
_cell.length_a   1.000
_cell.length_b   1.000
_cell.length_c   1.000
_cell.angle_alpha   90.00
_cell.angle_beta   90.00
_cell.angle_gamma   90.00
#
_symmetry.space_group_name_H-M   'P 1'
#
loop_
_entity.id
_entity.type
_entity.pdbx_description
1 polymer ?
#
loop_
_entity_poly.entity_id
_entity_poly.type
_entity_poly.pdbx_seq_one_letter_code
_entity_poly.pdbx_strand_id
1 'polypeptide(L)'
;METTVRLLDVELVRAVRRLTTRAQRPADYVEALDTFAERLQSIPLSVHCDVDTAQAFRDATREEVVLNGVRFVGDHRTEAFVAAVKRIVGAHVGGDEHPDRALLVADRVMRGCSRTLSGADSYFAVHELFASPELLVSQLLTVKSNHRFKCRIKSTNLFGLYWNEDVDMLLQSNQQETIAPFVVVDTFVVELMDLTADKSSRRLTIRSPDTGKTPSKLELEIRELF
;
A
#
# COMPACT_ATOMS: atom_id res chain seq x y z
N MET A 1 -11.09 -8.55 -26.60
CA MET A 1 -11.57 -8.90 -25.25
C MET A 1 -10.42 -8.60 -24.30
N GLU A 2 -10.44 -7.44 -23.65
CA GLU A 2 -9.54 -7.16 -22.54
C GLU A 2 -9.94 -8.07 -21.38
N THR A 3 -9.12 -9.08 -21.11
CA THR A 3 -9.20 -9.83 -19.87
C THR A 3 -8.95 -8.82 -18.76
N THR A 4 -9.99 -8.41 -18.04
CA THR A 4 -9.84 -7.59 -16.85
C THR A 4 -8.95 -8.38 -15.91
N VAL A 5 -7.68 -7.99 -15.80
CA VAL A 5 -6.73 -8.64 -14.91
C VAL A 5 -7.23 -8.36 -13.51
N ARG A 6 -7.93 -9.34 -12.93
CA ARG A 6 -8.41 -9.21 -11.56
C ARG A 6 -7.23 -9.23 -10.63
N LEU A 7 -7.24 -8.31 -9.68
CA LEU A 7 -6.19 -8.19 -8.69
C LEU A 7 -6.22 -9.39 -7.73
N LEU A 8 -7.41 -9.87 -7.39
CA LEU A 8 -7.63 -10.99 -6.49
C LEU A 8 -8.19 -12.23 -7.20
N ASP A 9 -7.93 -13.39 -6.59
CA ASP A 9 -8.55 -14.66 -6.97
C ASP A 9 -10.07 -14.57 -6.75
N VAL A 10 -10.83 -14.86 -7.80
CA VAL A 10 -12.30 -14.77 -7.80
C VAL A 10 -12.93 -15.69 -6.74
N GLU A 11 -12.37 -16.87 -6.51
CA GLU A 11 -12.88 -17.80 -5.50
C GLU A 11 -12.60 -17.28 -4.09
N LEU A 12 -11.45 -16.63 -3.87
CA LEU A 12 -11.17 -15.95 -2.61
C LEU A 12 -12.18 -14.83 -2.35
N VAL A 13 -12.40 -13.97 -3.36
CA VAL A 13 -13.35 -12.85 -3.26
C VAL A 13 -14.75 -13.34 -2.96
N ARG A 14 -15.22 -14.38 -3.68
CA ARG A 14 -16.54 -14.98 -3.43
C ARG A 14 -16.64 -15.56 -2.03
N ALA A 15 -15.60 -16.24 -1.55
CA ALA A 15 -15.61 -16.85 -0.22
C ALA A 15 -15.65 -15.80 0.89
N VAL A 16 -14.82 -14.74 0.80
CA VAL A 16 -14.84 -13.62 1.75
C VAL A 16 -16.21 -12.93 1.72
N ARG A 17 -16.72 -12.58 0.54
CA ARG A 17 -18.03 -11.94 0.39
C ARG A 17 -19.16 -12.78 0.95
N ARG A 18 -19.14 -14.11 0.84
CA ARG A 18 -20.17 -14.97 1.44
C ARG A 18 -20.22 -14.85 2.96
N LEU A 19 -19.08 -14.69 3.63
CA LEU A 19 -19.02 -14.46 5.07
C LEU A 19 -19.47 -13.04 5.44
N THR A 20 -19.10 -12.04 4.65
CA THR A 20 -19.35 -10.63 4.98
C THR A 20 -20.67 -10.06 4.46
N THR A 21 -21.33 -10.69 3.49
CA THR A 21 -22.60 -10.18 2.92
C THR A 21 -23.77 -10.24 3.92
N ARG A 22 -23.71 -11.17 4.89
CA ARG A 22 -24.72 -11.27 5.97
C ARG A 22 -24.16 -10.78 7.31
N ALA A 23 -22.93 -10.27 7.31
CA ALA A 23 -22.31 -9.75 8.51
C ALA A 23 -23.02 -8.46 8.92
N GLN A 24 -23.30 -8.36 10.21
CA GLN A 24 -23.87 -7.14 10.81
C GLN A 24 -22.94 -6.61 11.90
N ARG A 25 -21.94 -7.38 12.30
CA ARG A 25 -21.02 -7.03 13.40
C ARG A 25 -19.61 -6.91 12.86
N PRO A 26 -18.79 -6.00 13.43
CA PRO A 26 -17.38 -5.89 13.06
C PRO A 26 -16.61 -7.21 13.21
N ALA A 27 -16.96 -8.01 14.21
CA ALA A 27 -16.36 -9.31 14.48
C ALA A 27 -16.47 -10.28 13.31
N ASP A 28 -17.56 -10.23 12.54
CA ASP A 28 -17.78 -11.13 11.41
C ASP A 28 -16.78 -10.83 10.25
N TYR A 29 -16.34 -9.57 10.12
CA TYR A 29 -15.32 -9.16 9.14
C TYR A 29 -13.92 -9.57 9.60
N VAL A 30 -13.64 -9.43 10.89
CA VAL A 30 -12.37 -9.90 11.49
C VAL A 30 -12.26 -11.42 11.34
N GLU A 31 -13.33 -12.16 11.63
CA GLU A 31 -13.39 -13.60 11.45
C GLU A 31 -13.15 -14.00 9.98
N ALA A 32 -13.70 -13.26 9.02
CA ALA A 32 -13.43 -13.50 7.60
C ALA A 32 -11.94 -13.26 7.26
N LEU A 33 -11.33 -12.20 7.77
CA LEU A 33 -9.90 -11.92 7.56
C LEU A 33 -9.02 -13.02 8.17
N ASP A 34 -9.35 -13.49 9.36
CA ASP A 34 -8.61 -14.53 10.06
C ASP A 34 -8.78 -15.91 9.37
N THR A 35 -10.00 -16.23 8.94
CA THR A 35 -10.33 -17.48 8.22
C THR A 35 -9.54 -17.59 6.91
N PHE A 36 -9.30 -16.48 6.22
CA PHE A 36 -8.57 -16.44 4.96
C PHE A 36 -7.15 -15.89 5.09
N ALA A 37 -6.61 -15.79 6.30
CA ALA A 37 -5.34 -15.12 6.59
C ALA A 37 -4.18 -15.65 5.71
N GLU A 38 -4.04 -16.97 5.54
CA GLU A 38 -2.98 -17.55 4.72
C GLU A 38 -3.03 -17.08 3.26
N ARG A 39 -4.23 -16.97 2.69
CA ARG A 39 -4.43 -16.51 1.30
C ARG A 39 -4.26 -15.00 1.18
N LEU A 40 -4.61 -14.26 2.23
CA LEU A 40 -4.51 -12.79 2.28
C LEU A 40 -3.11 -12.30 2.69
N GLN A 41 -2.24 -13.15 3.25
CA GLN A 41 -0.92 -12.75 3.71
C GLN A 41 0.05 -12.41 2.57
N SER A 42 -0.21 -12.90 1.37
CA SER A 42 0.84 -13.05 0.37
C SER A 42 0.32 -13.04 -1.08
N ILE A 43 -0.62 -12.14 -1.36
CA ILE A 43 -1.25 -11.95 -2.67
C ILE A 43 -0.21 -11.41 -3.67
N PRO A 44 0.05 -12.09 -4.79
CA PRO A 44 0.97 -11.58 -5.81
C PRO A 44 0.36 -10.37 -6.53
N LEU A 45 1.14 -9.30 -6.67
CA LEU A 45 0.76 -8.12 -7.45
C LEU A 45 1.55 -8.07 -8.76
N SER A 46 0.97 -7.48 -9.80
CA SER A 46 1.67 -7.23 -11.05
C SER A 46 2.89 -6.33 -10.83
N VAL A 47 4.02 -6.71 -11.43
CA VAL A 47 5.24 -5.88 -11.49
C VAL A 47 5.17 -4.81 -12.59
N HIS A 48 4.19 -4.90 -13.50
CA HIS A 48 4.01 -3.92 -14.56
C HIS A 48 3.59 -2.57 -13.98
N CYS A 49 4.30 -1.49 -14.31
CA CYS A 49 4.06 -0.16 -13.76
C CYS A 49 3.63 0.80 -14.87
N ASP A 50 2.35 1.16 -14.88
CA ASP A 50 1.74 2.09 -15.84
C ASP A 50 2.05 3.57 -15.54
N VAL A 51 2.58 3.85 -14.35
CA VAL A 51 3.00 5.20 -13.96
C VAL A 51 4.13 5.65 -14.87
N ASP A 52 4.03 6.84 -15.46
CA ASP A 52 5.15 7.44 -16.20
C ASP A 52 6.08 8.23 -15.27
N THR A 53 7.28 8.54 -15.75
CA THR A 53 8.30 9.28 -14.98
C THR A 53 7.78 10.63 -14.49
N ALA A 54 7.02 11.34 -15.31
CA ALA A 54 6.53 12.68 -14.99
C ALA A 54 5.49 12.64 -13.87
N GLN A 55 4.61 11.64 -13.87
CA GLN A 55 3.68 11.37 -12.80
C GLN A 55 4.44 11.01 -11.52
N ALA A 56 5.44 10.13 -11.61
CA ALA A 56 6.23 9.74 -10.45
C ALA A 56 6.93 10.95 -9.77
N PHE A 57 7.42 11.91 -10.55
CA PHE A 57 7.98 13.16 -10.02
C PHE A 57 6.93 14.07 -9.39
N ARG A 58 5.74 14.19 -9.99
CA ARG A 58 4.63 14.96 -9.41
C ARG A 58 4.22 14.37 -8.05
N ASP A 59 4.12 13.06 -7.97
CA ASP A 59 3.76 12.35 -6.73
C ASP A 59 4.84 12.52 -5.67
N ALA A 60 6.12 12.34 -6.02
CA ALA A 60 7.24 12.57 -5.09
C ALA A 60 7.27 14.01 -4.54
N THR A 61 6.78 14.98 -5.32
CA THR A 61 6.67 16.38 -4.91
C THR A 61 5.48 16.64 -3.99
N ARG A 62 4.45 15.78 -3.97
CA ARG A 62 3.22 15.97 -3.18
C ARG A 62 3.15 15.06 -1.96
N GLU A 63 3.68 13.87 -2.08
CA GLU A 63 3.57 12.81 -1.11
C GLU A 63 4.85 12.65 -0.28
N GLU A 64 4.72 12.07 0.90
CA GLU A 64 5.86 11.53 1.63
C GLU A 64 6.40 10.33 0.86
N VAL A 65 7.71 10.27 0.58
CA VAL A 65 8.32 9.09 -0.06
C VAL A 65 9.13 8.30 0.95
N VAL A 66 9.02 6.97 0.91
CA VAL A 66 9.86 6.09 1.73
C VAL A 66 10.56 5.06 0.86
N LEU A 67 11.88 5.10 0.88
CA LEU A 67 12.75 4.22 0.11
C LEU A 67 13.79 3.61 1.04
N ASN A 68 13.89 2.28 1.07
CA ASN A 68 14.78 1.55 1.97
C ASN A 68 14.64 1.97 3.45
N GLY A 69 13.42 2.36 3.85
CA GLY A 69 13.09 2.84 5.20
C GLY A 69 13.51 4.27 5.51
N VAL A 70 14.18 4.98 4.59
CA VAL A 70 14.45 6.41 4.74
C VAL A 70 13.23 7.21 4.28
N ARG A 71 12.80 8.16 5.12
CA ARG A 71 11.64 9.03 4.86
C ARG A 71 12.09 10.36 4.25
N PHE A 72 11.49 10.74 3.13
CA PHE A 72 11.74 12.00 2.43
C PHE A 72 10.51 12.90 2.59
N VAL A 73 10.64 13.95 3.42
CA VAL A 73 9.57 14.89 3.81
C VAL A 73 10.10 16.33 3.78
N GLY A 74 9.24 17.32 3.49
CA GLY A 74 9.60 18.74 3.52
C GLY A 74 10.03 19.34 2.17
N ASP A 75 10.62 20.54 2.20
CA ASP A 75 10.85 21.39 1.03
C ASP A 75 11.98 20.90 0.09
N HIS A 76 12.96 20.16 0.62
CA HIS A 76 14.07 19.58 -0.15
C HIS A 76 13.90 18.07 -0.40
N ARG A 77 12.67 17.54 -0.22
CA ARG A 77 12.44 16.09 -0.25
C ARG A 77 12.72 15.50 -1.63
N THR A 78 12.40 16.22 -2.70
CA THR A 78 12.53 15.70 -4.07
C THR A 78 14.00 15.60 -4.46
N GLU A 79 14.84 16.61 -4.18
CA GLU A 79 16.28 16.51 -4.46
C GLU A 79 16.95 15.44 -3.60
N ALA A 80 16.61 15.37 -2.30
CA ALA A 80 17.15 14.35 -1.40
C ALA A 80 16.75 12.93 -1.83
N PHE A 81 15.50 12.75 -2.27
CA PHE A 81 14.98 11.49 -2.79
C PHE A 81 15.71 11.10 -4.08
N VAL A 82 15.80 12.01 -5.06
CA VAL A 82 16.51 11.77 -6.32
C VAL A 82 17.99 11.44 -6.07
N ALA A 83 18.65 12.15 -5.15
CA ALA A 83 20.02 11.86 -4.76
C ALA A 83 20.17 10.48 -4.10
N ALA A 84 19.22 10.08 -3.27
CA ALA A 84 19.20 8.74 -2.67
C ALA A 84 19.00 7.64 -3.71
N VAL A 85 18.08 7.83 -4.66
CA VAL A 85 17.88 6.91 -5.79
C VAL A 85 19.15 6.79 -6.61
N LYS A 86 19.76 7.92 -7.03
CA LYS A 86 21.04 7.93 -7.77
C LYS A 86 22.14 7.18 -7.02
N ARG A 87 22.26 7.36 -5.70
CA ARG A 87 23.25 6.67 -4.86
C ARG A 87 23.00 5.16 -4.81
N ILE A 88 21.76 4.74 -4.56
CA ILE A 88 21.39 3.31 -4.49
C ILE A 88 21.67 2.65 -5.85
N VAL A 89 21.22 3.27 -6.94
CA VAL A 89 21.40 2.74 -8.29
C VAL A 89 22.88 2.72 -8.66
N GLY A 90 23.60 3.81 -8.47
CA GLY A 90 25.02 3.92 -8.78
C GLY A 90 25.88 2.85 -8.10
N ALA A 91 25.56 2.52 -6.84
CA ALA A 91 26.23 1.45 -6.10
C ALA A 91 25.99 0.03 -6.65
N HIS A 92 24.94 -0.19 -7.44
CA HIS A 92 24.55 -1.52 -7.92
C HIS A 92 24.70 -1.72 -9.43
N VAL A 93 24.66 -0.66 -10.23
CA VAL A 93 24.73 -0.75 -11.70
C VAL A 93 25.86 0.05 -12.33
N GLY A 94 26.80 0.58 -11.54
CA GLY A 94 27.99 1.27 -12.03
C GLY A 94 27.66 2.68 -12.54
N GLY A 95 27.16 3.55 -11.65
CA GLY A 95 26.55 4.85 -11.99
C GLY A 95 27.22 5.63 -13.13
N ASP A 96 28.47 6.03 -12.94
CA ASP A 96 29.22 6.83 -13.93
C ASP A 96 29.82 5.98 -15.06
N GLU A 97 30.03 4.68 -14.83
CA GLU A 97 30.54 3.73 -15.83
C GLU A 97 29.45 3.34 -16.85
N HIS A 98 28.18 3.39 -16.44
CA HIS A 98 27.01 2.97 -17.20
C HIS A 98 25.82 3.94 -17.01
N PRO A 99 25.96 5.20 -17.46
CA PRO A 99 24.98 6.26 -17.18
C PRO A 99 23.57 5.96 -17.73
N ASP A 100 23.46 5.37 -18.92
CA ASP A 100 22.17 5.03 -19.53
C ASP A 100 21.43 3.94 -18.72
N ARG A 101 22.17 2.92 -18.27
CA ARG A 101 21.63 1.85 -17.43
C ARG A 101 21.21 2.40 -16.07
N ALA A 102 22.03 3.27 -15.48
CA ALA A 102 21.71 3.93 -14.22
C ALA A 102 20.43 4.78 -14.33
N LEU A 103 20.24 5.49 -15.43
CA LEU A 103 19.03 6.29 -15.66
C LEU A 103 17.77 5.42 -15.76
N LEU A 104 17.83 4.33 -16.53
CA LEU A 104 16.71 3.38 -16.67
C LEU A 104 16.31 2.75 -15.33
N VAL A 105 17.28 2.35 -14.52
CA VAL A 105 17.02 1.74 -13.21
C VAL A 105 16.52 2.78 -12.22
N ALA A 106 17.05 4.00 -12.23
CA ALA A 106 16.55 5.10 -11.40
C ALA A 106 15.09 5.43 -11.73
N ASP A 107 14.74 5.51 -13.01
CA ASP A 107 13.38 5.72 -13.47
C ASP A 107 12.42 4.62 -12.96
N ARG A 108 12.82 3.35 -13.07
CA ARG A 108 12.05 2.22 -12.53
C ARG A 108 11.82 2.34 -11.03
N VAL A 109 12.83 2.71 -10.25
CA VAL A 109 12.71 2.91 -8.79
C VAL A 109 11.74 4.05 -8.47
N MET A 110 11.85 5.19 -9.17
CA MET A 110 10.97 6.35 -8.99
C MET A 110 9.50 5.98 -9.25
N ARG A 111 9.24 5.31 -10.38
CA ARG A 111 7.90 4.85 -10.75
C ARG A 111 7.34 3.82 -9.77
N GLY A 112 8.17 2.88 -9.32
CA GLY A 112 7.79 1.92 -8.29
C GLY A 112 7.41 2.59 -6.96
N CYS A 113 8.10 3.67 -6.60
CA CYS A 113 7.78 4.45 -5.40
C CYS A 113 6.40 5.10 -5.53
N SER A 114 6.14 5.84 -6.62
CA SER A 114 4.83 6.49 -6.84
C SER A 114 3.70 5.46 -6.84
N ARG A 115 3.82 4.38 -7.62
CA ARG A 115 2.79 3.35 -7.68
C ARG A 115 2.52 2.71 -6.32
N THR A 116 3.55 2.22 -5.64
CA THR A 116 3.39 1.50 -4.38
C THR A 116 2.88 2.40 -3.25
N LEU A 117 3.31 3.67 -3.23
CA LEU A 117 2.93 4.60 -2.17
C LEU A 117 1.53 5.19 -2.35
N SER A 118 1.02 5.28 -3.59
CA SER A 118 -0.36 5.71 -3.87
C SER A 118 -1.43 4.88 -3.14
N GLY A 119 -1.12 3.63 -2.78
CA GLY A 119 -2.07 2.73 -2.13
C GLY A 119 -3.17 2.19 -3.05
N ALA A 120 -3.14 2.47 -4.35
CA ALA A 120 -4.16 2.06 -5.31
C ALA A 120 -4.38 0.53 -5.33
N ASP A 121 -3.30 -0.26 -5.43
CA ASP A 121 -3.39 -1.73 -5.44
C ASP A 121 -4.10 -2.24 -4.16
N SER A 122 -3.73 -1.73 -2.99
CA SER A 122 -4.37 -2.11 -1.72
C SER A 122 -5.82 -1.64 -1.62
N TYR A 123 -6.14 -0.44 -2.11
CA TYR A 123 -7.51 0.08 -2.14
C TYR A 123 -8.41 -0.81 -2.99
N PHE A 124 -8.01 -1.12 -4.23
CA PHE A 124 -8.81 -1.97 -5.12
C PHE A 124 -8.98 -3.39 -4.56
N ALA A 125 -7.97 -3.93 -3.87
CA ALA A 125 -8.08 -5.23 -3.21
C ALA A 125 -9.14 -5.22 -2.10
N VAL A 126 -9.06 -4.25 -1.18
CA VAL A 126 -10.02 -4.11 -0.07
C VAL A 126 -11.42 -3.83 -0.60
N HIS A 127 -11.53 -2.99 -1.63
CA HIS A 127 -12.79 -2.72 -2.32
C HIS A 127 -13.37 -3.98 -2.97
N GLU A 128 -12.56 -4.80 -3.66
CA GLU A 128 -13.03 -6.05 -4.25
C GLU A 128 -13.52 -7.04 -3.17
N LEU A 129 -12.90 -7.07 -1.99
CA LEU A 129 -13.31 -7.95 -0.88
C LEU A 129 -14.58 -7.48 -0.15
N PHE A 130 -14.69 -6.19 0.16
CA PHE A 130 -15.65 -5.71 1.16
C PHE A 130 -16.64 -4.66 0.67
N ALA A 131 -16.41 -4.02 -0.48
CA ALA A 131 -17.34 -3.01 -0.98
C ALA A 131 -18.70 -3.64 -1.31
N SER A 132 -19.75 -3.01 -0.80
CA SER A 132 -21.15 -3.34 -1.02
C SER A 132 -21.95 -2.04 -1.20
N PRO A 133 -23.19 -2.11 -1.71
CA PRO A 133 -24.04 -0.92 -1.83
C PRO A 133 -24.26 -0.18 -0.51
N GLU A 134 -24.15 -0.86 0.64
CA GLU A 134 -24.30 -0.26 1.96
C GLU A 134 -22.98 0.18 2.60
N LEU A 135 -21.82 -0.25 2.08
CA LEU A 135 -20.50 -0.01 2.69
C LEU A 135 -19.54 0.78 1.80
N LEU A 136 -19.04 1.88 2.36
CA LEU A 136 -17.94 2.67 1.81
C LEU A 136 -16.59 2.21 2.36
N VAL A 137 -15.60 2.06 1.47
CA VAL A 137 -14.19 1.83 1.82
C VAL A 137 -13.45 3.16 1.72
N SER A 138 -12.84 3.62 2.82
CA SER A 138 -12.06 4.86 2.85
C SER A 138 -10.67 4.64 3.45
N GLN A 139 -9.66 5.29 2.90
CA GLN A 139 -8.29 5.22 3.43
C GLN A 139 -8.13 6.15 4.62
N LEU A 140 -7.67 5.62 5.75
CA LEU A 140 -7.51 6.33 7.01
C LEU A 140 -6.12 6.96 7.12
N LEU A 141 -5.05 6.16 6.96
CA LEU A 141 -3.65 6.60 7.11
C LEU A 141 -2.69 5.67 6.34
N THR A 142 -1.55 6.22 5.91
CA THR A 142 -0.42 5.45 5.37
C THR A 142 0.75 5.46 6.37
N VAL A 143 1.24 4.29 6.78
CA VAL A 143 2.39 4.15 7.71
C VAL A 143 3.56 3.44 7.02
N LYS A 144 4.81 3.87 7.26
CA LYS A 144 5.95 3.45 6.43
C LYS A 144 7.21 3.11 7.24
N SER A 145 7.76 1.93 6.98
CA SER A 145 9.19 1.58 6.74
C SER A 145 9.45 0.10 7.08
N ASN A 146 10.62 -0.43 6.66
CA ASN A 146 11.43 -1.49 7.29
C ASN A 146 12.74 -1.66 6.48
N HIS A 147 13.87 -1.92 7.12
CA HIS A 147 15.20 -1.99 6.51
C HIS A 147 15.65 -3.44 6.30
N ARG A 148 16.08 -3.84 5.08
CA ARG A 148 17.08 -4.94 4.85
C ARG A 148 17.39 -5.39 3.40
N PHE A 149 16.90 -4.75 2.31
CA PHE A 149 17.08 -5.32 0.95
C PHE A 149 17.51 -4.33 -0.15
N LYS A 150 18.05 -4.88 -1.26
CA LYS A 150 18.72 -4.19 -2.40
C LYS A 150 17.94 -3.03 -3.04
N CYS A 151 16.62 -3.05 -3.03
CA CYS A 151 15.75 -1.88 -3.09
C CYS A 151 14.37 -2.34 -2.62
N ARG A 152 13.92 -1.83 -1.47
CA ARG A 152 12.65 -2.20 -0.85
C ARG A 152 11.76 -0.97 -0.75
N ILE A 153 10.60 -1.05 -1.40
CA ILE A 153 9.54 -0.06 -1.34
C ILE A 153 8.39 -0.70 -0.57
N LYS A 154 7.96 -0.05 0.51
CA LYS A 154 6.90 -0.56 1.39
C LYS A 154 5.85 0.52 1.61
N SER A 155 4.59 0.14 1.48
CA SER A 155 3.43 0.96 1.83
C SER A 155 2.55 0.18 2.80
N THR A 156 2.20 0.78 3.94
CA THR A 156 1.18 0.24 4.85
C THR A 156 -0.02 1.17 4.76
N ASN A 157 -1.20 0.65 4.45
CA ASN A 157 -2.42 1.45 4.38
C ASN A 157 -3.48 0.88 5.31
N LEU A 158 -4.04 1.75 6.12
CA LEU A 158 -5.17 1.45 6.98
C LEU A 158 -6.45 1.93 6.30
N PHE A 159 -7.43 1.04 6.16
CA PHE A 159 -8.74 1.36 5.57
C PHE A 159 -9.85 1.22 6.60
N GLY A 160 -10.80 2.14 6.57
CA GLY A 160 -12.04 2.07 7.31
C GLY A 160 -13.19 1.63 6.40
N LEU A 161 -14.03 0.73 6.90
CA LEU A 161 -15.33 0.43 6.33
C LEU A 161 -16.38 1.28 7.06
N TYR A 162 -17.28 1.91 6.32
CA TYR A 162 -18.30 2.81 6.85
C TYR A 162 -19.65 2.45 6.26
N TRP A 163 -20.71 2.46 7.05
CA TRP A 163 -22.07 2.38 6.51
C TRP A 163 -22.43 3.70 5.83
N ASN A 164 -23.04 3.62 4.65
CA ASN A 164 -23.47 4.82 3.92
C ASN A 164 -24.48 5.64 4.74
N GLU A 165 -25.36 4.96 5.51
CA GLU A 165 -26.31 5.63 6.40
C GLU A 165 -25.61 6.49 7.46
N ASP A 166 -24.51 6.00 8.03
CA ASP A 166 -23.73 6.77 9.02
C ASP A 166 -23.09 8.01 8.37
N VAL A 167 -22.52 7.85 7.17
CA VAL A 167 -21.93 8.94 6.40
C VAL A 167 -22.97 10.01 6.06
N ASP A 168 -24.14 9.59 5.58
CA ASP A 168 -25.24 10.49 5.22
C ASP A 168 -25.77 11.26 6.43
N MET A 169 -25.90 10.59 7.59
CA MET A 169 -26.29 11.24 8.84
C MET A 169 -25.28 12.33 9.25
N LEU A 170 -23.99 12.07 9.10
CA LEU A 170 -22.97 13.07 9.43
C LEU A 170 -23.01 14.28 8.48
N LEU A 171 -23.13 14.03 7.17
CA LEU A 171 -23.27 15.09 6.18
C LEU A 171 -24.49 15.99 6.46
N GLN A 172 -25.57 15.43 7.01
CA GLN A 172 -26.78 16.16 7.39
C GLN A 172 -26.66 16.87 8.74
N SER A 173 -25.86 16.37 9.67
CA SER A 173 -25.78 16.86 11.05
C SER A 173 -25.02 18.18 11.23
N ASN A 174 -24.30 18.66 10.21
CA ASN A 174 -23.44 19.86 10.28
C ASN A 174 -22.40 19.82 11.43
N GLN A 175 -22.15 18.65 12.02
CA GLN A 175 -21.18 18.44 13.09
C GLN A 175 -19.80 18.14 12.50
N GLN A 176 -18.76 18.69 13.14
CA GLN A 176 -17.35 18.49 12.80
C GLN A 176 -16.74 17.22 13.45
N GLU A 177 -17.58 16.32 13.95
CA GLU A 177 -17.10 15.07 14.54
C GLU A 177 -16.67 14.08 13.44
N THR A 178 -15.59 13.34 13.67
CA THR A 178 -15.15 12.28 12.77
C THR A 178 -15.87 10.98 13.11
N ILE A 179 -16.61 10.38 12.17
CA ILE A 179 -17.18 9.03 12.37
C ILE A 179 -16.05 8.02 12.54
N ALA A 180 -16.16 7.20 13.57
CA ALA A 180 -15.30 6.04 13.72
C ALA A 180 -15.67 4.96 12.68
N PRO A 181 -14.68 4.35 12.01
CA PRO A 181 -14.95 3.28 11.06
C PRO A 181 -15.61 2.08 11.74
N PHE A 182 -16.59 1.48 11.07
CA PHE A 182 -17.27 0.27 11.52
C PHE A 182 -16.30 -0.91 11.64
N VAL A 183 -15.43 -1.07 10.65
CA VAL A 183 -14.32 -2.05 10.65
C VAL A 183 -13.07 -1.37 10.12
N VAL A 184 -11.92 -1.75 10.67
CA VAL A 184 -10.62 -1.32 10.16
C VAL A 184 -9.89 -2.50 9.54
N VAL A 185 -9.25 -2.27 8.40
CA VAL A 185 -8.46 -3.25 7.64
C VAL A 185 -7.05 -2.71 7.43
N ASP A 186 -6.06 -3.52 7.76
CA ASP A 186 -4.64 -3.19 7.63
C ASP A 186 -4.06 -3.89 6.38
N THR A 187 -3.33 -3.14 5.57
CA THR A 187 -2.76 -3.67 4.33
C THR A 187 -1.30 -3.28 4.18
N PHE A 188 -0.49 -4.19 3.60
CA PHE A 188 0.93 -3.97 3.34
C PHE A 188 1.26 -4.33 1.92
N VAL A 189 1.79 -3.39 1.16
CA VAL A 189 2.42 -3.66 -0.13
C VAL A 189 3.93 -3.63 0.05
N VAL A 190 4.58 -4.71 -0.36
CA VAL A 190 6.05 -4.78 -0.43
C VAL A 190 6.46 -5.04 -1.86
N GLU A 191 7.25 -4.12 -2.40
CA GLU A 191 7.95 -4.26 -3.67
C GLU A 191 9.45 -4.43 -3.41
N LEU A 192 10.00 -5.50 -3.98
CA LEU A 192 11.43 -5.81 -3.95
C LEU A 192 11.97 -5.73 -5.37
N MET A 193 13.03 -4.95 -5.57
CA MET A 193 13.73 -4.85 -6.85
C MET A 193 15.17 -5.33 -6.70
N ASP A 194 15.57 -6.32 -7.50
CA ASP A 194 16.97 -6.68 -7.72
C ASP A 194 17.52 -5.83 -8.87
N LEU A 195 18.23 -4.77 -8.52
CA LEU A 195 18.80 -3.83 -9.47
C LEU A 195 19.93 -4.44 -10.32
N THR A 196 20.55 -5.52 -9.86
CA THR A 196 21.63 -6.21 -10.58
C THR A 196 21.10 -7.19 -11.63
N ALA A 197 20.05 -7.92 -11.27
CA ALA A 197 19.44 -8.95 -12.12
C ALA A 197 18.21 -8.47 -12.91
N ASP A 198 17.82 -7.20 -12.75
CA ASP A 198 16.65 -6.56 -13.38
C ASP A 198 15.30 -7.21 -13.02
N LYS A 199 15.22 -7.91 -11.88
CA LYS A 199 14.01 -8.63 -11.43
C LYS A 199 13.25 -7.83 -10.37
N SER A 200 11.92 -7.86 -10.43
CA SER A 200 11.04 -7.33 -9.37
C SER A 200 10.08 -8.39 -8.88
N SER A 201 9.64 -8.25 -7.63
CA SER A 201 8.49 -8.97 -7.08
C SER A 201 7.67 -8.04 -6.21
N ARG A 202 6.34 -8.15 -6.28
CA ARG A 202 5.40 -7.34 -5.49
C ARG A 202 4.38 -8.23 -4.79
N ARG A 203 4.13 -7.97 -3.51
CA ARG A 203 3.16 -8.71 -2.71
C ARG A 203 2.29 -7.77 -1.89
N LEU A 204 1.02 -8.14 -1.76
CA LEU A 204 0.04 -7.52 -0.89
C LEU A 204 -0.29 -8.46 0.27
N THR A 205 -0.36 -7.90 1.47
CA THR A 205 -0.91 -8.51 2.66
C THR A 205 -2.16 -7.73 3.08
N ILE A 206 -3.25 -8.43 3.42
CA ILE A 206 -4.49 -7.84 3.98
C ILE A 206 -4.78 -8.57 5.28
N ARG A 207 -5.06 -7.85 6.36
CA ARG A 207 -5.36 -8.44 7.67
C ARG A 207 -6.20 -7.52 8.53
N SER A 208 -6.75 -8.06 9.61
CA SER A 208 -7.27 -7.27 10.71
C SER A 208 -6.09 -6.55 11.40
N PRO A 209 -6.26 -5.30 11.88
CA PRO A 209 -5.29 -4.69 12.77
C PRO A 209 -5.17 -5.53 14.04
N ASP A 210 -3.95 -5.75 14.55
CA ASP A 210 -3.74 -6.48 15.82
C ASP A 210 -4.65 -5.89 16.92
N THR A 211 -5.68 -6.64 17.30
CA THR A 211 -6.64 -6.27 18.36
C THR A 211 -5.90 -6.18 19.69
N GLY A 212 -5.50 -4.96 20.05
CA GLY A 212 -4.78 -4.65 21.28
C GLY A 212 -3.74 -3.55 21.14
N LYS A 213 -3.34 -3.19 19.91
CA LYS A 213 -2.50 -2.01 19.67
C LYS A 213 -2.92 -1.42 18.34
N THR A 214 -3.61 -0.28 18.36
CA THR A 214 -3.36 0.72 17.33
C THR A 214 -1.87 1.00 17.45
N PRO A 215 -0.99 0.50 16.55
CA PRO A 215 0.43 0.61 16.80
C PRO A 215 0.74 2.09 16.78
N SER A 216 1.21 2.63 17.90
CA SER A 216 1.74 3.98 17.86
C SER A 216 2.86 3.99 16.80
N LYS A 217 3.07 5.13 16.13
CA LYS A 217 4.14 5.30 15.14
C LYS A 217 5.49 4.74 15.65
N LEU A 218 5.73 4.86 16.95
CA LEU A 218 6.89 4.36 17.68
C LEU A 218 6.94 2.82 17.85
N GLU A 219 5.80 2.16 18.06
CA GLU A 219 5.76 0.69 18.22
C GLU A 219 5.98 -0.04 16.89
N LEU A 220 5.61 0.58 15.78
CA LEU A 220 5.98 0.13 14.44
C LEU A 220 7.47 0.34 14.17
N GLU A 221 8.08 1.40 14.70
CA GLU A 221 9.52 1.63 14.61
C GLU A 221 10.32 0.59 15.45
N ILE A 222 9.80 0.15 16.60
CA ILE A 222 10.47 -0.80 17.50
C ILE A 222 10.37 -2.26 17.02
N ARG A 223 9.22 -2.67 16.48
CA ARG A 223 9.02 -4.05 15.93
C ARG A 223 9.87 -4.33 14.67
N GLU A 224 10.54 -3.32 14.14
CA GLU A 224 11.37 -3.42 12.93
C GLU A 224 12.88 -3.38 13.19
N LEU A 225 13.29 -3.32 14.46
CA LEU A 225 14.69 -3.43 14.88
C LEU A 225 15.13 -4.86 15.22
N PHE A 226 14.20 -5.83 15.23
CA PHE A 226 14.47 -7.24 15.53
C PHE A 226 13.98 -8.16 14.41
#